data_AF-A0A920N7H1-F1
#
_entry.id   AF-A0A920N7H1-F1
#
_cell.length_a   1.000
_cell.length_b   1.000
_cell.length_c   1.000
_cell.angle_alpha   90.00
_cell.angle_beta   90.00
_cell.angle_gamma   90.00
#
_symmetry.space_group_name_H-M   'P 1'
#
loop_
_entity.id
_entity.type
_entity.pdbx_description
1 polymer ?
#
loop_
_entity_poly.entity_id
_entity_poly.type
_entity_poly.pdbx_seq_one_letter_code
_entity_poly.pdbx_strand_id
1 'polypeptide(L)' 'MLLIHGENDRLVQPTESESLAAAIGDSARSVVIPDMAHFVWARPGDARYEKVLETIDGWLNDVWG' A
#
# COMPACT_ATOMS: atom_id res chain seq x y z
N MET A 1 9.86 -2.48 5.84
CA MET A 1 8.46 -2.92 5.83
C MET A 1 7.68 -2.04 4.86
N LEU A 2 6.86 -2.63 4.00
CA LEU A 2 6.02 -1.90 3.05
C LEU A 2 4.58 -1.85 3.56
N LEU A 3 4.00 -0.65 3.58
CA LEU A 3 2.60 -0.37 3.87
C LEU A 3 1.95 0.18 2.61
N ILE A 4 0.90 -0.47 2.12
CA ILE A 4 0.11 0.00 0.98
C ILE A 4 -1.32 0.22 1.46
N HIS A 5 -1.84 1.43 1.28
CA HIS A 5 -3.18 1.81 1.72
C HIS A 5 -4.00 2.39 0.56
N GLY A 6 -5.30 2.19 0.57
CA GLY A 6 -6.20 2.79 -0.42
C GLY A 6 -6.74 4.14 0.03
N GLU A 7 -6.64 5.17 -0.80
CA GLU A 7 -7.13 6.51 -0.45
C GLU A 7 -8.62 6.53 -0.07
N ASN A 8 -9.42 5.68 -0.73
CA ASN A 8 -10.86 5.57 -0.52
C ASN A 8 -11.23 4.36 0.35
N ASP A 9 -10.29 3.83 1.14
CA ASP A 9 -10.60 2.82 2.13
C ASP A 9 -11.54 3.39 3.20
N ARG A 10 -12.69 2.74 3.37
CA ARG A 10 -13.71 3.10 4.36
C ARG A 10 -13.82 2.07 5.48
N LEU A 11 -13.10 0.96 5.38
CA LEU A 11 -13.08 -0.08 6.40
C LEU A 11 -11.92 0.12 7.37
N VAL A 12 -10.76 0.51 6.83
CA VAL A 12 -9.55 0.85 7.59
C VAL A 12 -9.23 2.31 7.24
N GLN A 13 -9.08 3.17 8.24
CA GLN A 13 -8.81 4.59 7.96
C GLN A 13 -7.33 4.77 7.58
N PRO A 14 -7.00 5.71 6.65
CA PRO A 14 -5.60 5.98 6.29
C PRO A 14 -4.69 6.30 7.48
N THR A 15 -5.25 6.95 8.50
CA THR A 15 -4.56 7.31 9.74
C THR A 15 -4.01 6.11 10.50
N GLU A 16 -4.59 4.92 10.35
CA GLU A 16 -4.07 3.70 10.99
C GLU A 16 -2.75 3.25 10.35
N SER A 17 -2.65 3.34 9.02
CA SER A 17 -1.41 3.04 8.28
C SER A 17 -0.34 4.11 8.51
N GLU A 18 -0.74 5.38 8.61
CA GLU A 18 0.15 6.50 8.98
C GLU A 18 0.73 6.32 10.39
N SER A 19 -0.11 5.97 11.36
CA SER A 19 0.31 5.71 12.74
C SER A 19 1.29 4.54 12.83
N LEU A 20 1.03 3.47 12.07
CA LEU A 20 1.92 2.32 12.00
C LEU A 20 3.26 2.68 11.32
N ALA A 21 3.23 3.44 10.24
CA ALA A 21 4.45 3.93 9.59
C ALA A 21 5.30 4.77 10.55
N ALA A 22 4.66 5.68 11.29
CA ALA A 22 5.34 6.50 12.29
C ALA A 22 5.97 5.67 13.43
N ALA A 23 5.28 4.62 13.89
CA ALA A 23 5.81 3.73 14.92
C ALA A 23 7.02 2.90 14.44
N ILE A 24 7.09 2.56 13.16
CA ILE A 24 8.20 1.81 12.55
C ILE A 24 9.40 2.72 12.23
N GLY A 25 9.13 4.00 11.93
CA GLY A 25 10.15 4.97 11.56
C GLY A 25 10.77 4.69 10.19
N ASP A 26 12.06 4.98 10.03
CA ASP A 26 12.77 4.96 8.74
C ASP A 26 12.80 3.58 8.04
N SER A 27 12.44 2.52 8.76
CA SER A 27 12.32 1.17 8.20
C SER A 27 10.97 0.93 7.48
N ALA A 28 10.03 1.87 7.55
CA ALA A 28 8.76 1.81 6.83
C ALA A 28 8.83 2.59 5.52
N ARG A 29 8.28 1.98 4.46
CA ARG A 29 7.86 2.68 3.25
C ARG A 29 6.33 2.64 3.22
N SER A 30 5.69 3.80 3.20
CA SER A 30 4.23 3.92 3.10
C SER A 30 3.84 4.45 1.72
N VAL A 31 2.86 3.80 1.09
CA VAL A 31 2.34 4.15 -0.24
C VAL A 31 0.82 4.20 -0.18
N VAL A 32 0.24 5.31 -0.64
CA VAL A 32 -1.22 5.43 -0.82
C VAL A 32 -1.54 5.28 -2.30
N ILE A 33 -2.48 4.39 -2.62
CA ILE A 33 -2.98 4.21 -3.99
C ILE A 33 -4.25 5.06 -4.16
N PRO A 34 -4.24 6.04 -5.09
CA PRO A 34 -5.40 6.89 -5.36
C PRO A 34 -6.63 6.09 -5.78
N ASP A 35 -7.80 6.58 -5.40
CA ASP A 35 -9.11 6.01 -5.74
C ASP A 35 -9.36 4.55 -5.32
N MET A 36 -8.44 3.93 -4.57
CA MET A 36 -8.52 2.53 -4.19
C MET A 36 -9.37 2.35 -2.93
N ALA A 37 -10.44 1.55 -3.02
CA ALA A 37 -11.22 1.11 -1.85
C ALA A 37 -10.69 -0.22 -1.29
N HIS A 38 -11.11 -0.58 -0.07
CA HIS A 38 -10.52 -1.67 0.71
C HIS A 38 -10.33 -3.00 -0.02
N PHE A 39 -11.28 -3.46 -0.83
CA PHE A 39 -11.16 -4.78 -1.48
C PHE A 39 -10.59 -4.73 -2.90
N VAL A 40 -10.22 -3.55 -3.41
CA VAL A 40 -9.74 -3.40 -4.78
C VAL A 40 -8.36 -4.04 -4.97
N TRP A 41 -7.49 -4.02 -3.94
CA TRP A 41 -6.19 -4.70 -3.97
C TRP A 41 -6.28 -6.23 -4.12
N ALA A 42 -7.48 -6.82 -3.98
CA ALA A 42 -7.74 -8.24 -4.14
C ALA A 42 -8.59 -8.57 -5.38
N ARG A 43 -8.72 -7.63 -6.34
CA ARG A 43 -9.48 -7.81 -7.58
C ARG A 43 -8.58 -7.83 -8.81
N PRO A 44 -8.21 -9.03 -9.32
CA PRO A 44 -7.48 -9.13 -10.58
C PRO A 44 -8.22 -8.45 -11.75
N GLY A 45 -7.46 -7.84 -12.66
CA GLY A 45 -7.99 -7.07 -13.80
C GLY A 45 -8.36 -5.62 -13.49
N ASP A 46 -8.19 -5.21 -12.24
CA ASP A 46 -8.37 -3.84 -11.81
C ASP A 46 -7.03 -3.06 -11.88
N ALA A 47 -7.02 -1.86 -12.46
CA ALA A 47 -5.78 -1.08 -12.59
C ALA A 47 -5.10 -0.76 -11.23
N ARG A 48 -5.88 -0.65 -10.13
CA ARG A 48 -5.29 -0.39 -8.81
C ARG A 48 -4.71 -1.67 -8.20
N TYR A 49 -5.28 -2.84 -8.51
CA TYR A 49 -4.67 -4.13 -8.21
C TYR A 49 -3.29 -4.25 -8.88
N GLU A 50 -3.20 -3.92 -10.18
CA GLU A 50 -1.93 -3.91 -10.90
C GLU A 50 -0.92 -2.95 -10.27
N LYS A 51 -1.37 -1.75 -9.88
CA LYS A 51 -0.53 -0.79 -9.16
C LYS A 51 0.00 -1.32 -7.83
N VAL A 52 -0.81 -2.07 -7.09
CA VAL A 52 -0.38 -2.73 -5.85
C VAL A 52 0.74 -3.73 -6.15
N LEU A 53 0.59 -4.58 -7.17
CA LEU A 53 1.63 -5.54 -7.56
C LEU A 53 2.92 -4.86 -8.01
N GLU A 54 2.85 -3.84 -8.87
CA GLU A 54 4.01 -3.05 -9.29
C GLU A 54 4.76 -2.45 -8.09
N THR A 55 4.01 -1.97 -7.10
CA THR A 55 4.58 -1.38 -5.88
C THR A 55 5.30 -2.42 -5.03
N ILE A 56 4.73 -3.62 -4.92
CA ILE A 56 5.34 -4.75 -4.21
C ILE A 56 6.60 -5.21 -4.93
N ASP A 57 6.53 -5.42 -6.24
CA ASP A 57 7.66 -5.88 -7.06
C ASP A 57 8.82 -4.89 -7.02
N GLY A 58 8.52 -3.59 -7.20
CA GLY A 58 9.53 -2.54 -7.10
C GLY A 58 10.18 -2.49 -5.72
N TRP A 59 9.40 -2.65 -4.65
CA TRP A 59 9.94 -2.69 -3.29
C TRP A 59 10.80 -3.95 -3.04
N LEU A 60 10.39 -5.13 -3.52
CA LEU A 60 11.19 -6.35 -3.38
C LEU A 60 12.51 -6.23 -4.13
N ASN A 61 12.50 -5.63 -5.32
CA ASN A 61 13.71 -5.38 -6.09
C ASN A 61 14.65 -4.37 -5.39
N ASP A 62 14.11 -3.33 -4.75
CA ASP A 62 14.93 -2.40 -3.95
C ASP A 62 15.59 -3.07 -2.74
N VAL A 63 14.94 -4.07 -2.14
CA VAL A 63 15.42 -4.73 -0.90
C VAL A 63 16.34 -5.90 -1.20
N TRP A 64 16.10 -6.67 -2.26
CA TRP A 64 16.81 -7.92 -2.58
C TRP A 64 17.52 -7.95 -3.93
N GLY A 65 17.30 -6.95 -4.79
CA GLY A 65 17.92 -6.83 -6.11
C GLY A 65 19.30 -6.20 -6.10
#